data_AF-A0A200HBH4-F1
#
_entry.id   AF-A0A200HBH4-F1
#
_cell.length_a   1.000
_cell.length_b   1.000
_cell.length_c   1.000
_cell.angle_alpha   90.00
_cell.angle_beta   90.00
_cell.angle_gamma   90.00
#
_symmetry.space_group_name_H-M   'P 1'
#
loop_
_entity.id
_entity.type
_entity.pdbx_description
1 polymer ?
#
loop_
_entity_poly.entity_id
_entity_poly.type
_entity_poly.pdbx_seq_one_letter_code
_entity_poly.pdbx_strand_id
1 'polypeptide(L)'
;MPVDVVVLVVAAVLAVVALVAAVVALRAVREVKALREQTDVPVEWDVRTVETANAPSKRPTQRGDAGLRPGRYPHTQRVRGVEKVPAVREAAEPQEARVIEGRVIVPPTQEQVVAAQMTRPSVRLTIVLSGLAHALRPESRDRISGLVRREYRQRRRARQRAGRRAARATNNPPTQTDGWMSS
;
A
#
# COMPACT_ATOMS: atom_id res chain seq x y z
N MET A 1 35.65 -19.09 15.53
CA MET A 1 34.84 -18.45 16.59
C MET A 1 34.07 -19.56 17.29
N PRO A 2 34.13 -19.66 18.63
CA PRO A 2 33.38 -20.67 19.38
C PRO A 2 31.87 -20.48 19.13
N VAL A 3 31.13 -21.59 19.01
CA VAL A 3 29.67 -21.55 18.75
C VAL A 3 28.94 -20.78 19.85
N ASP A 4 29.41 -20.89 21.10
CA ASP A 4 28.85 -20.18 22.26
C ASP A 4 28.92 -18.66 22.09
N VAL A 5 29.99 -18.14 21.50
CA VAL A 5 30.14 -16.71 21.23
C VAL A 5 29.14 -16.26 20.17
N VAL A 6 28.88 -17.09 19.14
CA VAL A 6 27.89 -16.79 18.11
C VAL A 6 26.48 -16.77 18.70
N VAL A 7 26.14 -17.75 19.54
CA VAL A 7 24.82 -17.82 20.20
C VAL A 7 24.61 -16.63 21.14
N LEU A 8 25.63 -16.24 21.92
CA LEU A 8 25.55 -15.11 22.83
C LEU A 8 25.38 -13.79 22.08
N VAL A 9 26.11 -13.59 20.97
CA VAL A 9 25.96 -12.40 20.12
C VAL A 9 24.55 -12.34 19.52
N VAL A 10 24.03 -13.45 19.01
CA VAL A 10 22.66 -13.49 18.45
C VAL A 10 21.62 -13.18 19.53
N ALA A 11 21.76 -13.78 20.72
CA ALA A 11 20.84 -13.53 21.83
C ALA A 11 20.88 -12.06 22.29
N ALA A 12 22.08 -11.47 22.37
CA ALA A 12 22.24 -10.05 22.72
C ALA A 12 21.58 -9.13 21.69
N VAL A 13 21.78 -9.40 20.40
CA VAL A 13 21.13 -8.63 19.32
C VAL A 13 19.61 -8.75 19.41
N LEU A 14 19.07 -9.96 19.61
CA LEU A 14 17.64 -10.19 19.76
C LEU A 14 17.06 -9.46 20.98
N ALA A 15 17.77 -9.46 22.11
CA ALA A 15 17.37 -8.75 23.31
C ALA A 15 17.29 -7.24 23.07
N VAL A 16 18.28 -6.66 22.40
CA VAL A 16 18.27 -5.23 22.04
C VAL A 16 17.10 -4.89 21.12
N VAL A 17 16.85 -5.70 20.10
CA VAL A 17 15.71 -5.51 19.18
C VAL A 17 14.37 -5.58 19.93
N ALA A 18 14.21 -6.55 20.82
CA ALA A 18 13.00 -6.68 21.64
C ALA A 18 12.79 -5.47 22.56
N LEU A 19 13.86 -4.95 23.17
CA LEU A 19 13.82 -3.80 24.05
C LEU A 19 13.44 -2.53 23.28
N VAL A 20 14.01 -2.32 22.09
CA VAL A 20 13.63 -1.21 21.20
C VAL A 20 12.16 -1.31 20.80
N ALA A 21 11.69 -2.50 20.40
CA ALA A 21 10.29 -2.71 20.05
C ALA A 21 9.34 -2.41 21.22
N ALA A 22 9.71 -2.83 22.44
CA ALA A 22 8.94 -2.54 23.65
C ALA A 22 8.88 -1.03 23.93
N VAL A 23 10.00 -0.32 23.81
CA VAL A 23 10.04 1.15 24.01
C VAL A 23 9.17 1.88 22.99
N VAL A 24 9.20 1.47 21.71
CA VAL A 24 8.36 2.06 20.66
C VAL A 24 6.87 1.79 20.95
N ALA A 25 6.52 0.58 21.37
CA ALA A 25 5.15 0.24 21.75
C ALA A 25 4.67 1.08 22.94
N LEU A 26 5.50 1.23 23.98
CA LEU A 26 5.17 2.09 25.12
C LEU A 26 5.02 3.56 24.73
N ARG A 27 5.85 4.08 23.81
CA ARG A 27 5.70 5.46 23.31
C ARG A 27 4.39 5.65 22.56
N ALA A 28 4.05 4.73 21.66
CA ALA A 28 2.77 4.78 20.94
C ALA A 28 1.57 4.77 21.91
N VAL A 29 1.64 3.96 22.97
CA VAL A 29 0.59 3.93 24.00
C VAL A 29 0.54 5.23 24.80
N ARG A 30 1.70 5.81 25.17
CA ARG A 30 1.77 7.09 25.89
C ARG A 30 1.24 8.26 25.05
N GLU A 31 1.54 8.30 23.77
CA GLU A 31 1.03 9.30 22.83
C GLU A 31 -0.50 9.21 22.69
N VAL A 32 -1.04 7.99 22.56
CA VAL A 32 -2.50 7.79 22.52
C VAL A 32 -3.16 8.23 23.83
N LYS A 33 -2.51 7.99 24.98
CA LYS A 33 -3.04 8.43 26.28
C LYS A 33 -3.01 9.96 26.41
N ALA A 34 -1.94 10.61 25.99
CA ALA A 34 -1.82 12.07 26.00
C ALA A 34 -2.87 12.74 25.10
N LEU A 35 -3.12 12.19 23.90
CA LEU A 35 -4.16 12.69 23.02
C LEU A 35 -5.57 12.50 23.59
N ARG A 36 -5.79 11.43 24.36
CA ARG A 36 -7.07 11.16 25.02
C ARG A 36 -7.35 12.12 26.17
N GLU A 37 -6.32 12.49 26.93
CA GLU A 37 -6.43 13.48 28.02
C GLU A 37 -6.62 14.91 27.48
N GLN A 38 -6.18 15.20 26.26
CA GLN A 38 -6.31 16.53 25.65
C GLN A 38 -7.68 16.80 24.98
N THR A 39 -8.57 15.80 24.90
CA THR A 39 -9.85 15.88 24.17
C THR A 39 -11.05 16.30 25.06
N ASP A 40 -10.83 16.78 26.28
CA ASP A 40 -11.91 17.24 27.17
C ASP A 40 -12.30 18.73 27.00
N VAL A 41 -11.85 19.39 25.93
CA VAL A 41 -12.34 20.74 25.60
C VAL A 41 -13.54 20.61 24.66
N PRO A 42 -14.75 21.10 25.03
CA PRO A 42 -15.89 21.09 24.12
C PRO A 42 -15.57 21.99 22.92
N VAL A 43 -15.37 21.37 21.76
CA VAL A 43 -15.16 22.07 20.48
C VAL A 43 -16.49 22.67 20.05
N GLU A 44 -16.62 23.98 20.27
CA GLU A 44 -17.65 24.83 19.70
C GLU A 44 -17.38 24.96 18.19
N TRP A 45 -18.11 24.16 17.39
CA TRP A 45 -18.03 24.20 15.94
C TRP A 45 -18.79 25.42 15.43
N ASP A 46 -18.05 26.51 15.22
CA ASP A 46 -18.55 27.71 14.55
C ASP A 46 -18.72 27.41 13.05
N VAL A 47 -19.96 27.17 12.64
CA VAL A 47 -20.34 26.81 11.26
C VAL A 47 -20.34 28.06 10.40
N ARG A 48 -19.23 28.31 9.69
CA ARG A 48 -19.22 29.26 8.57
C ARG A 48 -19.89 28.63 7.35
N THR A 49 -21.10 29.08 7.06
CA THR A 49 -21.80 28.88 5.80
C THR A 49 -21.04 29.58 4.66
N VAL A 50 -20.28 28.80 3.88
CA VAL A 50 -19.89 29.23 2.53
C VAL A 50 -20.89 28.63 1.56
N GLU A 51 -21.89 29.44 1.26
CA GLU A 51 -22.81 29.26 0.16
C GLU A 51 -22.03 29.45 -1.15
N THR A 52 -21.81 28.38 -1.91
CA THR A 52 -21.41 28.53 -3.32
C THR A 52 -21.96 27.39 -4.17
N ALA A 53 -23.08 27.71 -4.81
CA ALA A 53 -23.46 27.36 -6.18
C ALA A 53 -23.33 25.90 -6.65
N ASN A 54 -24.50 25.29 -6.78
CA ASN A 54 -24.87 24.22 -7.69
C ASN A 54 -24.27 24.33 -9.12
N ALA A 55 -23.76 23.21 -9.65
CA ALA A 55 -23.97 22.84 -11.05
C ALA A 55 -23.82 21.31 -11.26
N PRO A 56 -24.82 20.60 -11.81
CA PRO A 56 -24.74 19.16 -12.07
C PRO A 56 -23.99 18.88 -13.39
N SER A 57 -22.76 18.37 -13.30
CA SER A 57 -22.02 17.90 -14.48
C SER A 57 -22.48 16.50 -14.89
N LYS A 58 -23.17 16.45 -16.03
CA LYS A 58 -23.65 15.21 -16.68
C LYS A 58 -22.45 14.34 -17.08
N ARG A 59 -22.48 13.06 -16.66
CA ARG A 59 -21.71 11.98 -17.28
C ARG A 59 -22.00 11.90 -18.78
N PRO A 60 -20.97 11.66 -19.61
CA PRO A 60 -21.12 10.81 -20.78
C PRO A 60 -20.56 9.42 -20.49
N THR A 61 -21.44 8.43 -20.56
CA THR A 61 -21.11 7.05 -20.93
C THR A 61 -20.39 7.03 -22.27
N GLN A 62 -19.18 6.45 -22.32
CA GLN A 62 -18.58 6.02 -23.59
C GLN A 62 -18.23 4.53 -23.53
N ARG A 63 -18.79 3.84 -24.52
CA ARG A 63 -18.90 2.40 -24.75
C ARG A 63 -18.05 2.07 -25.97
N GLY A 64 -17.25 0.99 -25.89
CA GLY A 64 -16.54 0.33 -27.00
C GLY A 64 -15.31 1.12 -27.50
N ASP A 65 -14.21 0.52 -27.96
CA ASP A 65 -13.91 -0.88 -28.26
C ASP A 65 -12.40 -1.04 -28.42
N ALA A 66 -11.97 -2.29 -28.35
CA ALA A 66 -10.77 -2.86 -28.99
C ALA A 66 -9.37 -2.54 -28.43
N GLY A 67 -8.77 -3.61 -27.90
CA GLY A 67 -7.42 -4.00 -28.32
C GLY A 67 -6.39 -4.14 -27.22
N LEU A 68 -6.35 -5.32 -26.58
CA LEU A 68 -5.15 -6.17 -26.38
C LEU A 68 -5.39 -7.21 -25.25
N ARG A 69 -5.78 -8.42 -25.66
CA ARG A 69 -5.55 -9.68 -24.91
C ARG A 69 -4.15 -10.20 -25.28
N PRO A 70 -3.48 -11.10 -24.50
CA PRO A 70 -4.09 -12.13 -23.65
C PRO A 70 -3.43 -12.36 -22.27
N GLY A 71 -4.25 -12.79 -21.31
CA GLY A 71 -3.79 -13.21 -19.98
C GLY A 71 -4.97 -13.71 -19.16
N ARG A 72 -5.48 -14.88 -19.55
CA ARG A 72 -6.58 -15.64 -18.96
C ARG A 72 -6.48 -15.66 -17.42
N TYR A 73 -7.34 -14.90 -16.74
CA TYR A 73 -7.63 -15.11 -15.33
C TYR A 73 -8.64 -16.26 -15.23
N PRO A 74 -8.30 -17.44 -14.69
CA PRO A 74 -9.30 -18.43 -14.38
C PRO A 74 -10.16 -17.92 -13.23
N HIS A 75 -11.45 -17.81 -13.55
CA HIS A 75 -12.62 -17.83 -12.68
C HIS A 75 -12.32 -18.36 -11.27
N THR A 76 -12.52 -17.52 -10.25
CA THR A 76 -12.69 -18.00 -8.88
C THR A 76 -14.03 -18.72 -8.80
N GLN A 77 -13.96 -20.04 -9.01
CA GLN A 77 -15.04 -20.97 -8.78
C GLN A 77 -15.31 -21.05 -7.27
N ARG A 78 -16.57 -20.79 -6.93
CA ARG A 78 -17.20 -21.05 -5.63
C ARG A 78 -16.76 -22.38 -5.02
N VAL A 79 -16.21 -22.32 -3.81
CA VAL A 79 -16.30 -23.35 -2.77
C VAL A 79 -16.73 -22.60 -1.50
N ARG A 80 -18.02 -22.38 -1.30
CA ARG A 80 -18.93 -23.16 -0.44
C ARG A 80 -18.34 -23.41 0.95
N GLY A 81 -18.68 -22.53 1.89
CA GLY A 81 -18.78 -22.86 3.31
C GLY A 81 -17.75 -22.22 4.24
N VAL A 82 -17.77 -20.89 4.39
CA VAL A 82 -17.46 -20.24 5.68
C VAL A 82 -18.33 -18.99 5.77
N GLU A 83 -19.30 -19.05 6.69
CA GLU A 83 -19.93 -17.94 7.42
C GLU A 83 -20.29 -16.65 6.67
N LYS A 84 -21.59 -16.43 6.49
CA LYS A 84 -22.18 -15.16 6.04
C LYS A 84 -21.72 -14.05 6.99
N VAL A 85 -20.70 -13.29 6.61
CA VAL A 85 -20.59 -11.89 7.05
C VAL A 85 -21.85 -11.21 6.51
N PRO A 86 -22.73 -10.66 7.36
CA PRO A 86 -23.93 -9.99 6.88
C PRO A 86 -23.49 -8.91 5.90
N ALA A 87 -24.10 -8.96 4.73
CA ALA A 87 -23.90 -7.99 3.69
C ALA A 87 -24.21 -6.60 4.27
N VAL A 88 -23.17 -5.81 4.55
CA VAL A 88 -23.28 -4.35 4.50
C VAL A 88 -23.36 -3.97 3.01
N ARG A 89 -24.42 -4.45 2.37
CA ARG A 89 -24.97 -3.99 1.11
C ARG A 89 -26.39 -3.58 1.44
N GLU A 90 -26.49 -2.59 2.29
CA GLU A 90 -27.75 -1.92 2.58
C GLU A 90 -27.57 -0.46 2.20
N ALA A 91 -28.25 -0.09 1.12
CA ALA A 91 -28.67 1.25 0.75
C ALA A 91 -27.61 2.36 0.76
N ALA A 92 -26.98 2.54 -0.40
CA ALA A 92 -26.61 3.86 -0.88
C ALA A 92 -27.87 4.68 -1.22
N GLU A 93 -28.66 5.00 -0.21
CA GLU A 93 -29.65 6.08 -0.30
C GLU A 93 -29.00 7.35 0.24
N PRO A 94 -29.15 8.51 -0.42
CA PRO A 94 -28.80 9.78 0.19
C PRO A 94 -29.72 9.98 1.40
N GLN A 95 -29.27 9.54 2.57
CA GLN A 95 -30.00 9.73 3.81
C GLN A 95 -30.18 11.23 4.03
N GLU A 96 -31.43 11.68 3.90
CA GLU A 96 -31.81 13.07 4.03
C GLU A 96 -31.35 13.61 5.38
N ALA A 97 -30.77 14.80 5.35
CA ALA A 97 -30.33 15.51 6.54
C ALA A 97 -31.49 15.62 7.53
N ARG A 98 -31.35 15.00 8.70
CA ARG A 98 -32.39 15.03 9.73
C ARG A 98 -32.15 16.24 10.63
N VAL A 99 -33.17 17.08 10.74
CA VAL A 99 -33.17 18.20 11.70
C VAL A 99 -33.76 17.67 12.99
N ILE A 100 -32.93 17.58 14.03
CA ILE A 100 -33.35 17.19 15.37
C ILE A 100 -33.06 18.41 16.25
N GLU A 101 -34.07 18.89 16.97
CA GLU A 101 -33.92 19.99 17.96
C GLU A 101 -33.31 21.29 17.37
N GLY A 102 -33.66 21.64 16.13
CA GLY A 102 -33.14 22.85 15.47
C GLY A 102 -31.70 22.74 14.96
N ARG A 103 -31.05 21.57 15.09
CA ARG A 103 -29.72 21.28 14.53
C ARG A 103 -29.85 20.30 13.36
N VAL A 104 -29.28 20.66 12.21
CA VAL A 104 -29.27 19.81 11.01
C VAL A 104 -28.11 18.81 11.14
N ILE A 105 -28.44 17.53 11.25
CA ILE A 105 -27.47 16.44 11.27
C ILE A 105 -27.40 15.85 9.85
N VAL A 106 -26.31 16.15 9.15
CA VAL A 106 -26.02 15.55 7.85
C VAL A 106 -25.17 14.29 8.08
N PRO A 107 -25.60 13.11 7.61
CA PRO A 107 -24.78 11.91 7.72
C PRO A 107 -23.50 12.09 6.90
N PRO A 108 -22.31 11.75 7.45
CA PRO A 108 -21.05 11.93 6.75
C PRO A 108 -20.99 11.04 5.51
N THR A 109 -20.36 11.54 4.45
CA THR A 109 -20.19 10.77 3.22
C THR A 109 -19.24 9.58 3.45
N GLN A 110 -19.32 8.55 2.61
CA GLN A 110 -18.42 7.39 2.72
C GLN A 110 -16.95 7.81 2.67
N GLU A 111 -16.61 8.80 1.84
CA GLU A 111 -15.26 9.35 1.75
C GLU A 111 -14.81 10.00 3.05
N GLN A 112 -15.69 10.75 3.73
CA GLN A 112 -15.41 11.36 5.03
C GLN A 112 -15.24 10.32 6.13
N VAL A 113 -16.06 9.28 6.13
CA VAL A 113 -15.92 8.16 7.08
C VAL A 113 -14.61 7.43 6.86
N VAL A 114 -14.25 7.14 5.61
CA VAL A 114 -12.98 6.47 5.28
C VAL A 114 -11.80 7.36 5.66
N ALA A 115 -11.83 8.65 5.34
CA ALA A 115 -10.78 9.59 5.71
C ALA A 115 -10.60 9.66 7.24
N ALA A 116 -11.70 9.75 7.99
CA ALA A 116 -11.69 9.76 9.45
C ALA A 116 -11.26 8.41 10.05
N GLN A 117 -11.55 7.28 9.41
CA GLN A 117 -11.07 5.97 9.87
C GLN A 117 -9.58 5.80 9.58
N MET A 118 -9.08 6.33 8.47
CA MET A 118 -7.66 6.27 8.11
C MET A 118 -6.77 7.12 9.02
N THR A 119 -7.31 8.04 9.84
CA THR A 119 -6.50 8.72 10.87
C THR A 119 -6.26 7.83 12.09
N ARG A 120 -7.04 6.75 12.26
CA ARG A 120 -6.90 5.84 13.41
C ARG A 120 -5.70 4.90 13.19
N PRO A 121 -4.72 4.88 14.10
CA PRO A 121 -3.53 4.03 13.96
C PRO A 121 -3.87 2.54 13.95
N SER A 122 -4.92 2.12 14.68
CA SER A 122 -5.39 0.74 14.70
C SER A 122 -5.90 0.27 13.33
N VAL A 123 -6.66 1.10 12.61
CA VAL A 123 -7.18 0.78 11.27
C VAL A 123 -6.02 0.59 10.29
N ARG A 124 -5.02 1.48 10.33
CA ARG A 124 -3.80 1.34 9.52
C ARG A 124 -3.07 0.04 9.81
N LEU A 125 -2.91 -0.30 11.09
CA LEU A 125 -2.23 -1.53 11.51
C LEU A 125 -2.96 -2.78 11.00
N THR A 126 -4.29 -2.81 11.10
CA THR A 126 -5.11 -3.92 10.59
C THR A 126 -4.97 -4.09 9.08
N ILE A 127 -4.93 -2.98 8.32
CA ILE A 127 -4.73 -3.03 6.87
C ILE A 127 -3.35 -3.62 6.54
N VAL A 128 -2.29 -3.16 7.22
CA VAL A 128 -0.94 -3.68 7.02
C VAL A 128 -0.85 -5.16 7.37
N LEU A 129 -1.41 -5.57 8.51
CA LEU A 129 -1.44 -6.97 8.95
C LEU A 129 -2.22 -7.85 7.98
N SER A 130 -3.39 -7.40 7.52
CA SER A 130 -4.20 -8.12 6.53
C SER A 130 -3.46 -8.25 5.19
N GLY A 131 -2.79 -7.19 4.75
CA GLY A 131 -1.94 -7.20 3.56
C GLY A 131 -0.76 -8.17 3.69
N LEU A 132 -0.09 -8.19 4.85
CA LEU A 132 0.99 -9.13 5.15
C LEU A 132 0.49 -10.57 5.19
N ALA A 133 -0.62 -10.84 5.88
CA ALA A 133 -1.23 -12.16 5.93
C ALA A 133 -1.61 -12.65 4.52
N HIS A 134 -2.11 -11.77 3.66
CA HIS A 134 -2.42 -12.07 2.27
C HIS A 134 -1.17 -12.31 1.42
N ALA A 135 -0.10 -11.56 1.64
CA ALA A 135 1.17 -11.72 0.94
C ALA A 135 1.92 -12.99 1.37
N LEU A 136 1.77 -13.40 2.63
CA LEU A 136 2.38 -14.61 3.20
C LEU A 136 1.60 -15.89 2.87
N ARG A 137 0.42 -15.79 2.25
CA ARG A 137 -0.30 -16.96 1.75
C ARG A 137 0.57 -17.77 0.79
N PRO A 138 0.51 -19.12 0.85
CA PRO A 138 1.37 -19.99 0.05
C PRO A 138 1.24 -19.72 -1.46
N GLU A 139 0.04 -19.40 -1.95
CA GLU A 139 -0.19 -19.10 -3.37
C GLU A 139 0.50 -17.79 -3.80
N SER A 140 0.43 -16.76 -2.95
CA SER A 140 1.10 -15.48 -3.16
C SER A 140 2.62 -15.63 -3.12
N ARG A 141 3.13 -16.43 -2.18
CA ARG A 141 4.56 -16.71 -2.00
C ARG A 141 5.18 -17.37 -3.22
N ASP A 142 4.51 -18.35 -3.81
CA ASP A 142 5.01 -19.04 -5.02
C ASP A 142 5.06 -18.09 -6.22
N ARG A 143 4.06 -17.22 -6.36
CA ARG A 143 4.04 -16.22 -7.44
C ARG A 143 5.13 -15.17 -7.29
N ILE A 144 5.31 -14.63 -6.08
CA ILE A 144 6.37 -13.65 -5.78
C ILE A 144 7.74 -14.29 -5.97
N SER A 145 7.95 -15.51 -5.45
CA SER A 145 9.23 -16.21 -5.61
C SER A 145 9.53 -16.52 -7.08
N GLY A 146 8.52 -16.87 -7.87
CA GLY A 146 8.63 -17.03 -9.32
C GLY A 146 9.06 -15.75 -10.03
N LEU A 147 8.42 -14.61 -9.70
CA LEU A 147 8.78 -13.29 -10.22
C LEU A 147 10.21 -12.90 -9.85
N VAL A 148 10.59 -13.05 -8.58
CA VAL A 148 11.95 -12.73 -8.08
C VAL A 148 13.00 -13.60 -8.76
N ARG A 149 12.76 -14.91 -8.91
CA ARG A 149 13.66 -15.83 -9.63
C ARG A 149 13.83 -15.42 -11.09
N ARG A 150 12.75 -15.01 -11.76
CA ARG A 150 12.78 -14.53 -13.15
C ARG A 150 13.60 -13.25 -13.26
N GLU A 151 13.36 -12.28 -12.39
CA GLU A 151 14.09 -11.00 -12.33
C GLU A 151 15.58 -11.22 -12.05
N TYR A 152 15.92 -12.11 -11.11
CA TYR A 152 17.31 -12.47 -10.82
C TYR A 152 18.01 -13.06 -12.05
N ARG A 153 17.37 -14.00 -12.75
CA ARG A 153 17.91 -14.59 -13.99
C ARG A 153 18.05 -13.53 -15.09
N GLN A 154 17.10 -12.60 -15.20
CA GLN A 154 17.14 -11.50 -16.17
C GLN A 154 18.31 -10.56 -15.88
N ARG A 155 18.49 -10.13 -14.63
CA ARG A 155 19.64 -9.30 -14.20
C ARG A 155 20.96 -10.01 -14.41
N ARG A 156 21.04 -11.31 -14.11
CA ARG A 156 22.24 -12.13 -14.35
C ARG A 156 22.61 -12.14 -15.84
N ARG A 157 21.64 -12.36 -16.73
CA ARG A 157 21.85 -12.30 -18.19
C ARG A 157 22.23 -10.90 -18.66
N ALA A 158 21.63 -9.85 -18.09
CA ALA A 158 21.97 -8.46 -18.42
C ALA A 158 23.44 -8.15 -18.09
N ARG A 159 23.93 -8.57 -16.91
CA ARG A 159 25.34 -8.41 -16.53
C ARG A 159 26.29 -9.18 -17.45
N GLN A 160 25.94 -10.41 -17.82
CA GLN A 160 26.74 -11.20 -18.77
C GLN A 160 26.80 -10.54 -20.15
N ARG A 161 25.68 -10.00 -20.63
CA ARG A 161 25.64 -9.25 -21.89
C ARG A 161 26.45 -7.96 -21.80
N ALA A 162 26.35 -7.23 -20.69
CA ALA A 162 27.13 -6.02 -20.45
C ALA A 162 28.64 -6.32 -20.41
N GLY A 163 29.06 -7.38 -19.71
CA GLY A 163 30.46 -7.82 -19.68
C GLY A 163 30.98 -8.25 -21.05
N ARG A 164 30.17 -8.97 -21.84
CA ARG A 164 30.52 -9.32 -23.23
C ARG A 164 30.61 -8.09 -24.13
N ARG A 165 29.75 -7.08 -23.94
CA ARG A 165 29.83 -5.82 -24.68
C ARG A 165 31.07 -5.02 -24.29
N ALA A 166 31.40 -4.96 -23.00
CA ALA A 166 32.62 -4.30 -22.52
C ALA A 166 33.88 -4.97 -23.07
N ALA A 167 33.97 -6.29 -23.02
CA ALA A 167 35.11 -7.04 -23.58
C ALA A 167 35.25 -6.89 -25.10
N ARG A 168 34.15 -6.70 -25.84
CA ARG A 168 34.21 -6.38 -27.27
C ARG A 168 34.60 -4.92 -27.51
N ALA A 169 34.14 -3.99 -26.68
CA ALA A 169 34.52 -2.59 -26.78
C ALA A 169 36.02 -2.37 -26.49
N THR A 170 36.61 -3.13 -25.57
CA THR A 170 38.05 -3.07 -25.28
C THR A 170 38.90 -3.75 -26.36
N ASN A 171 38.37 -4.75 -27.06
CA ASN A 171 39.08 -5.50 -28.10
C ASN A 171 38.84 -4.98 -29.53
N ASN A 172 37.97 -3.99 -29.72
CA ASN A 172 37.92 -3.25 -30.97
C ASN A 172 39.07 -2.23 -30.96
N PRO A 173 40.06 -2.32 -31.87
CA PRO A 173 41.00 -1.22 -32.04
C PRO A 173 40.21 0.04 -32.41
N PRO A 174 40.61 1.23 -31.94
CA PRO A 174 39.97 2.47 -32.37
C PRO A 174 40.09 2.52 -33.89
N THR A 175 38.96 2.39 -34.60
CA THR A 175 38.91 2.78 -36.01
C THR A 175 39.18 4.27 -36.01
N GLN A 176 40.40 4.58 -36.42
CA GLN A 176 40.92 5.87 -36.82
C GLN A 176 39.75 6.74 -37.29
N THR A 177 39.38 7.71 -36.45
CA THR A 177 38.54 8.81 -36.89
C THR A 177 39.38 9.61 -37.87
N ASP A 178 39.30 9.27 -39.15
CA ASP A 178 39.79 10.12 -40.25
C ASP A 178 38.85 11.33 -40.34
N GLY A 179 38.98 12.21 -39.35
CA GLY A 179 38.73 13.61 -39.57
C GLY A 179 40.04 14.25 -40.03
N TRP A 180 39.94 15.24 -40.91
CA TRP A 180 40.94 16.29 -41.13
C TRP A 180 42.11 16.07 -42.10
N MET A 181 42.19 14.95 -42.83
CA MET A 181 43.17 14.79 -43.93
C MET A 181 42.48 14.51 -45.28
N SER A 182 41.72 15.48 -45.79
CA SER A 182 41.40 15.58 -47.21
C SER A 182 41.11 17.04 -47.55
N SER A 183 42.19 17.83 -47.65
CA SER A 183 42.25 19.06 -48.44
C SER A 183 42.72 18.72 -49.84
#